data_AF-A0A014LFQ8-F1
#
_entry.id   AF-A0A014LFQ8-F1
#
_cell.length_a   1.000
_cell.length_b   1.000
_cell.length_c   1.000
_cell.angle_alpha   90.00
_cell.angle_beta   90.00
_cell.angle_gamma   90.00
#
_symmetry.space_group_name_H-M   'P 1'
#
loop_
_entity.id
_entity.type
_entity.pdbx_description
1 polymer ?
#
loop_
_entity_poly.entity_id
_entity_poly.type
_entity_poly.pdbx_seq_one_letter_code
_entity_poly.pdbx_strand_id
1 'polypeptide(L)'
;MSAAMGELHRTAVRAARAAEVEPELLELVRIRASQLNGCAFCLDMHTKDARAQGETEQRIHTLAAWRETPFFTERERAALALAEAVTSIQDGHVPDEVYAAVREVFDEPQVAAVIWAAVVINAYNRTAISARMVPGAYQPAPRT
;
A
#
# COMPACT_ATOMS: atom_id res chain seq x y z
N MET A 1 6.36 -0.14 -20.58
CA MET A 1 6.36 -0.27 -19.10
C MET A 1 5.02 0.11 -18.47
N SER A 2 4.51 1.33 -18.69
CA SER A 2 3.24 1.81 -18.09
C SER A 2 2.03 0.88 -18.28
N ALA A 3 1.77 0.36 -19.50
CA ALA A 3 0.59 -0.47 -19.76
C ALA A 3 0.59 -1.81 -19.00
N ALA A 4 1.73 -2.52 -18.99
CA ALA A 4 1.90 -3.81 -18.32
C ALA A 4 1.79 -3.67 -16.79
N MET A 5 2.39 -2.61 -16.23
CA MET A 5 2.24 -2.29 -14.81
C MET A 5 0.75 -2.01 -14.51
N GLY A 6 0.12 -1.12 -15.28
CA GLY A 6 -1.25 -0.65 -15.05
C GLY A 6 -2.31 -1.76 -15.00
N GLU A 7 -2.14 -2.85 -15.75
CA GLU A 7 -3.08 -3.97 -15.73
C GLU A 7 -3.06 -4.78 -14.43
N LEU A 8 -1.86 -5.05 -13.90
CA LEU A 8 -1.69 -5.72 -12.62
C LEU A 8 -2.33 -4.89 -11.49
N HIS A 9 -2.09 -3.58 -11.49
CA HIS A 9 -2.70 -2.67 -10.52
C HIS A 9 -4.23 -2.64 -10.61
N ARG A 10 -4.80 -2.50 -11.81
CA ARG A 10 -6.28 -2.53 -11.99
C ARG A 10 -6.88 -3.83 -11.43
N THR A 11 -6.23 -4.96 -11.65
CA THR A 11 -6.69 -6.24 -11.13
C THR A 11 -6.61 -6.29 -9.61
N ALA A 12 -5.53 -5.79 -9.01
CA ALA A 12 -5.41 -5.71 -7.56
C ALA A 12 -6.48 -4.82 -6.92
N VAL A 13 -6.76 -3.66 -7.50
CA VAL A 13 -7.82 -2.75 -7.03
C VAL A 13 -9.19 -3.41 -7.14
N ARG A 14 -9.49 -4.11 -8.25
CA ARG A 14 -10.75 -4.84 -8.41
C ARG A 14 -10.91 -5.94 -7.37
N ALA A 15 -9.85 -6.72 -7.11
CA ALA A 15 -9.87 -7.78 -6.11
C ALA A 15 -10.13 -7.22 -4.71
N ALA A 16 -9.45 -6.12 -4.34
CA ALA A 16 -9.66 -5.46 -3.07
C ALA A 16 -11.09 -4.90 -2.91
N ARG A 17 -11.64 -4.27 -3.96
CA ARG A 17 -13.04 -3.82 -3.96
C ARG A 17 -14.02 -4.98 -3.82
N ALA A 18 -13.77 -6.10 -4.51
CA ALA A 18 -14.61 -7.29 -4.40
C ALA A 18 -14.57 -7.93 -3.00
N ALA A 19 -13.46 -7.75 -2.28
CA ALA A 19 -13.30 -8.13 -0.87
C ALA A 19 -13.73 -7.00 0.11
N GLU A 20 -14.33 -5.92 -0.38
CA GLU A 20 -14.78 -4.79 0.46
C GLU A 20 -13.65 -4.13 1.28
N VAL A 21 -12.43 -4.11 0.73
CA VAL A 21 -11.30 -3.35 1.28
C VAL A 21 -11.31 -1.93 0.73
N GLU A 22 -11.19 -0.97 1.64
CA GLU A 22 -11.30 0.46 1.40
C GLU A 22 -10.16 0.97 0.51
N PRO A 23 -10.44 1.73 -0.57
CA PRO A 23 -9.41 2.29 -1.46
C PRO A 23 -8.34 3.10 -0.73
N GLU A 24 -8.74 3.86 0.29
CA GLU A 24 -7.90 4.73 1.10
C GLU A 24 -6.84 3.90 1.86
N LEU A 25 -7.26 2.78 2.44
CA LEU A 25 -6.36 1.84 3.11
C LEU A 25 -5.31 1.28 2.14
N LEU A 26 -5.71 0.99 0.90
CA LEU A 26 -4.78 0.50 -0.11
C LEU A 26 -3.71 1.53 -0.46
N GLU A 27 -4.03 2.84 -0.49
CA GLU A 27 -3.01 3.88 -0.68
C GLU A 27 -2.03 3.94 0.49
N LEU A 28 -2.48 3.78 1.74
CA LEU A 28 -1.58 3.70 2.90
C LEU A 28 -0.60 2.52 2.77
N VAL A 29 -1.10 1.34 2.40
CA VAL A 29 -0.28 0.16 2.14
C VAL A 29 0.75 0.45 1.04
N ARG A 30 0.33 1.09 -0.06
CA ARG A 30 1.22 1.41 -1.18
C ARG A 30 2.30 2.40 -0.81
N ILE A 31 1.94 3.48 -0.11
CA ILE A 31 2.89 4.49 0.35
C ILE A 31 3.87 3.82 1.32
N ARG A 32 3.39 3.04 2.30
CA ARG A 32 4.25 2.45 3.31
C ARG A 32 5.26 1.46 2.73
N ALA A 33 4.82 0.54 1.87
CA ALA A 33 5.72 -0.38 1.17
C ALA A 33 6.74 0.38 0.30
N SER A 34 6.31 1.46 -0.36
CA SER A 34 7.19 2.31 -1.18
C SER A 34 8.22 3.07 -0.35
N GLN A 35 7.90 3.46 0.89
CA GLN A 35 8.84 4.07 1.84
C GLN A 35 9.95 3.07 2.21
N LEU A 36 9.59 1.83 2.54
CA LEU A 36 10.54 0.77 2.89
C LEU A 36 11.47 0.44 1.71
N ASN A 37 10.91 0.36 0.51
CA ASN A 37 11.67 0.04 -0.70
C ASN A 37 12.43 1.25 -1.29
N GLY A 38 12.20 2.48 -0.80
CA GLY A 38 12.83 3.68 -1.34
C GLY A 38 12.40 4.07 -2.76
N CYS A 39 11.16 3.73 -3.19
CA CYS A 39 10.68 4.07 -4.54
C CYS A 39 10.16 5.51 -4.62
N ALA A 40 11.02 6.49 -4.95
CA ALA A 40 10.62 7.90 -5.08
C ALA A 40 9.49 8.15 -6.09
N PHE A 41 9.52 7.46 -7.24
CA PHE A 41 8.45 7.53 -8.24
C PHE A 41 7.08 7.11 -7.68
N CYS A 42 7.08 6.00 -6.94
CA CYS A 42 5.87 5.43 -6.36
C CYS A 42 5.33 6.30 -5.22
N LEU A 43 6.22 6.89 -4.42
CA LEU A 43 5.85 7.83 -3.36
C LEU A 43 5.19 9.10 -3.93
N ASP A 44 5.73 9.67 -4.99
CA ASP A 44 5.10 10.83 -5.67
C ASP A 44 3.69 10.49 -6.15
N MET A 45 3.51 9.34 -6.83
CA MET A 45 2.22 8.89 -7.34
C MET A 45 1.21 8.62 -6.22
N HIS A 46 1.52 7.73 -5.29
CA HIS A 46 0.56 7.25 -4.30
C HIS A 46 0.22 8.31 -3.24
N THR A 47 1.13 9.23 -2.93
CA THR A 47 0.77 10.36 -2.05
C THR A 47 -0.15 11.36 -2.74
N LYS A 48 -0.04 11.56 -4.07
CA LYS A 48 -1.00 12.36 -4.85
C LYS A 48 -2.37 11.67 -4.93
N ASP A 49 -2.39 10.36 -5.15
CA ASP A 49 -3.63 9.57 -5.16
C ASP A 49 -4.32 9.56 -3.81
N ALA A 50 -3.56 9.37 -2.72
CA ALA A 50 -4.10 9.44 -1.35
C ALA A 50 -4.73 10.81 -1.07
N ARG A 51 -4.04 11.91 -1.40
CA ARG A 51 -4.60 13.27 -1.27
C ARG A 51 -5.87 13.43 -2.10
N ALA A 52 -5.87 12.94 -3.33
CA ALA A 52 -7.05 12.96 -4.19
C ALA A 52 -8.20 12.13 -3.59
N GLN A 53 -7.92 11.09 -2.80
CA GLN A 53 -8.92 10.31 -2.06
C GLN A 53 -9.31 10.92 -0.71
N GLY A 54 -8.65 12.00 -0.28
CA GLY A 54 -9.03 12.77 0.91
C GLY A 54 -8.15 12.50 2.12
N GLU A 55 -7.02 11.81 1.93
CA GLU A 55 -6.07 11.66 3.01
C GLU A 55 -5.44 12.99 3.44
N THR A 56 -5.01 13.01 4.70
CA THR A 56 -4.43 14.22 5.32
C THR A 56 -2.90 14.21 5.24
N GLU A 57 -2.30 15.39 5.12
CA GLU A 57 -0.84 15.52 5.19
C GLU A 57 -0.27 14.97 6.51
N GLN A 58 -0.99 15.14 7.62
CA GLN A 58 -0.58 14.62 8.92
C GLN A 58 -0.41 13.09 8.87
N ARG A 59 -1.39 12.36 8.35
CA ARG A 59 -1.32 10.90 8.21
C ARG A 59 -0.25 10.49 7.21
N ILE A 60 -0.16 11.13 6.05
CA ILE A 60 0.87 10.84 5.04
C ILE A 60 2.29 11.02 5.60
N HIS A 61 2.57 12.13 6.27
CA HIS A 61 3.89 12.42 6.82
C HIS A 61 4.27 11.51 7.99
N THR A 62 3.30 11.13 8.83
CA THR A 62 3.55 10.29 10.00
C THR A 62 3.43 8.79 9.72
N LEU A 63 3.02 8.39 8.51
CA LEU A 63 2.88 6.99 8.11
C LEU A 63 4.18 6.18 8.28
N ALA A 64 5.35 6.80 8.09
CA ALA A 64 6.63 6.12 8.29
C ALA A 64 6.88 5.71 9.76
N ALA A 65 6.17 6.36 10.70
CA ALA A 65 6.25 6.16 12.14
C ALA A 65 4.87 5.78 12.72
N TRP A 66 4.00 5.15 11.93
CA TRP A 66 2.60 4.90 12.28
C TRP A 66 2.39 4.21 13.64
N ARG A 67 3.35 3.38 14.08
CA ARG A 67 3.26 2.68 15.38
C ARG A 67 3.21 3.64 16.56
N GLU A 68 3.88 4.78 16.47
CA GLU A 68 4.02 5.80 17.51
C GLU A 68 2.93 6.88 17.45
N THR A 69 1.91 6.71 16.59
CA THR A 69 0.88 7.74 16.38
C THR A 69 -0.52 7.20 16.68
N PRO A 70 -1.46 8.07 17.12
CA PRO A 70 -2.85 7.69 17.36
C PRO A 70 -3.74 7.85 16.12
N PHE A 71 -3.18 8.21 14.96
CA PHE A 71 -3.97 8.64 13.80
C PHE A 71 -4.57 7.50 13.01
N PHE A 72 -4.06 6.28 13.17
CA PHE A 72 -4.44 5.10 12.39
C PHE A 72 -5.30 4.15 13.23
N THR A 73 -6.39 3.66 12.64
CA THR A 73 -7.31 2.72 13.28
C THR A 73 -6.65 1.35 13.48
N GLU A 74 -7.22 0.51 14.34
CA GLU A 74 -6.73 -0.86 14.53
C GLU A 74 -6.68 -1.67 13.23
N ARG A 75 -7.72 -1.54 12.39
CA ARG A 75 -7.81 -2.15 11.06
C ARG A 75 -6.68 -1.68 10.15
N GLU A 76 -6.40 -0.37 10.12
CA GLU A 76 -5.30 0.19 9.34
C GLU A 76 -3.93 -0.29 9.85
N ARG A 77 -3.74 -0.31 11.17
CA ARG A 77 -2.50 -0.78 11.81
C ARG A 77 -2.20 -2.23 11.50
N ALA A 78 -3.22 -3.10 11.53
CA ALA A 78 -3.07 -4.51 11.20
C ALA A 78 -2.67 -4.71 9.72
N ALA A 79 -3.31 -3.98 8.80
CA ALA A 79 -2.96 -4.01 7.39
C ALA A 79 -1.56 -3.44 7.11
N LEU A 80 -1.16 -2.37 7.81
CA LEU A 80 0.19 -1.81 7.70
C LEU A 80 1.24 -2.80 8.22
N ALA A 81 1.03 -3.42 9.38
CA ALA A 81 1.93 -4.43 9.92
C ALA A 81 2.10 -5.62 8.95
N LEU A 82 1.00 -6.11 8.40
CA LEU A 82 1.03 -7.17 7.39
C LEU A 82 1.78 -6.73 6.12
N ALA A 83 1.52 -5.53 5.62
CA ALA A 83 2.18 -5.01 4.44
C ALA A 83 3.69 -4.82 4.63
N GLU A 84 4.13 -4.37 5.82
CA GLU A 84 5.55 -4.30 6.16
C GLU A 84 6.20 -5.69 6.14
N ALA A 85 5.58 -6.69 6.80
CA ALA A 85 6.10 -8.06 6.84
C ALA A 85 6.17 -8.70 5.44
N VAL A 86 5.15 -8.49 4.59
CA VAL A 86 5.15 -8.94 3.19
C VAL A 86 6.21 -8.21 2.35
N THR A 87 6.49 -6.93 2.64
CA THR A 87 7.50 -6.15 1.92
C THR A 87 8.91 -6.64 2.26
N SER A 88 9.15 -6.95 3.53
CA SER A 88 10.41 -7.47 4.08
C SER A 88 10.43 -9.00 4.16
N ILE A 89 9.75 -9.70 3.24
CA ILE A 89 9.51 -11.15 3.35
C ILE A 89 10.80 -11.97 3.51
N GLN A 90 11.91 -11.50 2.94
CA GLN A 90 13.23 -12.15 3.05
C GLN A 90 13.88 -12.06 4.45
N ASP A 91 13.40 -11.16 5.31
CA ASP A 91 14.00 -10.91 6.63
C ASP A 91 13.49 -11.90 7.71
N GLY A 92 12.40 -12.64 7.42
CA GLY A 92 11.83 -13.59 8.38
C GLY A 92 10.42 -14.11 8.05
N HIS A 93 9.94 -13.96 6.81
CA HIS A 93 8.55 -14.19 6.42
C HIS A 93 7.54 -13.34 7.24
N VAL A 94 6.24 -13.69 7.16
CA VAL A 94 5.19 -13.05 7.96
C VAL A 94 5.11 -13.75 9.33
N PRO A 95 5.34 -13.06 10.45
CA PRO A 95 5.21 -13.66 11.77
C PRO A 95 3.76 -14.10 12.09
N ASP A 96 3.62 -15.17 12.86
CA ASP A 96 2.32 -15.73 13.24
C ASP A 96 1.46 -14.69 13.99
N GLU A 97 2.06 -13.89 14.86
CA GLU A 97 1.36 -12.84 15.61
C GLU A 97 0.83 -11.71 14.70
N VAL A 98 1.54 -11.38 13.61
CA VAL A 98 1.07 -10.39 12.62
C VAL A 98 -0.11 -10.97 11.84
N TYR A 99 -0.02 -12.25 11.45
CA TYR A 99 -1.10 -12.91 10.76
C TYR A 99 -2.33 -13.12 11.66
N ALA A 100 -2.15 -13.48 12.93
CA ALA A 100 -3.24 -13.58 13.89
C ALA A 100 -3.94 -12.23 14.08
N ALA A 101 -3.18 -11.16 14.34
CA ALA A 101 -3.73 -9.82 14.56
C ALA A 101 -4.55 -9.30 13.36
N VAL A 102 -4.13 -9.57 12.12
CA VAL A 102 -4.91 -9.15 10.96
C VAL A 102 -6.20 -9.95 10.79
N ARG A 103 -6.23 -11.24 11.20
CA ARG A 103 -7.43 -12.08 11.15
C ARG A 103 -8.50 -11.67 12.17
N GLU A 104 -8.14 -10.93 13.22
CA GLU A 104 -9.11 -10.37 14.19
C GLU A 104 -9.98 -9.26 13.58
N VAL A 105 -9.47 -8.55 12.56
CA VAL A 105 -10.13 -7.35 11.99
C VAL A 105 -10.41 -7.44 10.49
N PHE A 106 -9.95 -8.49 9.81
CA PHE A 106 -10.23 -8.78 8.41
C PHE A 106 -10.68 -10.23 8.22
N ASP A 107 -11.60 -10.47 7.28
CA ASP A 107 -11.93 -11.82 6.81
C ASP A 107 -10.89 -12.36 5.80
N GLU A 108 -11.03 -13.62 5.39
CA GLU A 108 -10.00 -14.28 4.57
C GLU A 108 -9.84 -13.61 3.19
N PRO A 109 -10.93 -13.31 2.44
CA PRO A 109 -10.84 -12.51 1.22
C PRO A 109 -10.14 -11.16 1.41
N GLN A 110 -10.43 -10.47 2.51
CA GLN A 110 -9.81 -9.19 2.82
C GLN A 110 -8.31 -9.31 3.11
N VAL A 111 -7.90 -10.31 3.92
CA VAL A 111 -6.48 -10.57 4.18
C VAL A 111 -5.75 -10.87 2.87
N ALA A 112 -6.32 -11.73 2.02
CA ALA A 112 -5.75 -12.02 0.71
C ALA A 112 -5.62 -10.76 -0.15
N ALA A 113 -6.61 -9.86 -0.12
CA ALA A 113 -6.57 -8.58 -0.84
C ALA A 113 -5.46 -7.64 -0.31
N VAL A 114 -5.24 -7.55 1.00
CA VAL A 114 -4.16 -6.75 1.59
C VAL A 114 -2.78 -7.31 1.22
N ILE A 115 -2.60 -8.63 1.33
CA ILE A 115 -1.37 -9.31 0.87
C ILE A 115 -1.13 -9.02 -0.61
N TRP A 116 -2.17 -9.17 -1.43
CA TRP A 116 -2.07 -8.94 -2.87
C TRP A 116 -1.71 -7.49 -3.20
N ALA A 117 -2.30 -6.52 -2.50
CA ALA A 117 -1.95 -5.11 -2.64
C ALA A 117 -0.47 -4.85 -2.30
N ALA A 118 0.02 -5.44 -1.20
CA ALA A 118 1.43 -5.36 -0.79
C ALA A 118 2.38 -6.01 -1.82
N VAL A 119 2.03 -7.18 -2.36
CA VAL A 119 2.81 -7.86 -3.40
C VAL A 119 2.87 -7.02 -4.68
N VAL A 120 1.73 -6.48 -5.13
CA VAL A 120 1.66 -5.71 -6.37
C VAL A 120 2.44 -4.41 -6.27
N ILE A 121 2.36 -3.68 -5.15
CA ILE A 121 3.20 -2.48 -4.97
C ILE A 121 4.69 -2.84 -4.91
N ASN A 122 5.04 -3.98 -4.32
CA ASN A 122 6.42 -4.47 -4.30
C ASN A 122 6.97 -4.78 -5.70
N ALA A 123 6.16 -5.34 -6.60
CA ALA A 123 6.51 -5.52 -8.01
C ALA A 123 6.68 -4.17 -8.72
N TYR A 124 5.79 -3.21 -8.44
CA TYR A 124 5.87 -1.85 -8.97
C TYR A 124 7.13 -1.12 -8.52
N ASN A 125 7.45 -1.16 -7.22
CA ASN A 125 8.65 -0.54 -6.66
C ASN A 125 9.91 -1.10 -7.34
N ARG A 126 10.04 -2.43 -7.43
CA ARG A 126 11.18 -3.10 -8.10
C ARG A 126 11.30 -2.68 -9.56
N THR A 127 10.18 -2.60 -10.28
CA THR A 127 10.15 -2.18 -11.67
C THR A 127 10.58 -0.71 -11.81
N ALA A 128 9.98 0.21 -11.04
CA ALA A 128 10.23 1.64 -11.14
C ALA A 128 11.67 2.00 -10.76
N ILE A 129 12.21 1.37 -9.71
CA ILE A 129 13.60 1.55 -9.29
C ILE A 129 14.55 1.04 -10.38
N SER A 130 14.34 -0.19 -10.86
CA SER A 130 15.21 -0.79 -11.90
C SER A 130 15.18 0.00 -13.21
N ALA A 131 14.02 0.54 -13.56
CA ALA A 131 13.82 1.36 -14.75
C ALA A 131 14.20 2.84 -14.57
N ARG A 132 14.66 3.26 -13.38
CA ARG A 132 15.05 4.64 -13.05
C ARG A 132 13.96 5.66 -13.39
N MET A 133 12.71 5.32 -13.07
CA MET A 133 11.58 6.21 -13.32
C MET A 133 11.69 7.50 -12.48
N VAL A 134 11.39 8.64 -13.10
CA VAL A 134 11.53 9.97 -12.47
C VAL A 134 10.17 10.45 -11.94
N PRO A 135 10.05 10.85 -10.66
CA PRO A 135 8.81 11.39 -10.08
C PRO A 135 8.47 12.78 -10.65
N GLY A 136 7.23 13.23 -10.41
CA GLY A 136 6.81 14.64 -10.60
C GLY A 136 5.80 14.86 -11.72
N ALA A 137 5.83 14.05 -12.79
CA ALA A 137 4.93 14.22 -13.94
C ALA A 137 3.53 13.62 -13.72
N TYR A 138 3.35 12.74 -12.74
CA TYR A 138 2.07 12.09 -12.47
C TYR A 138 1.03 13.10 -11.93
N GLN A 139 -0.20 12.98 -12.41
CA GLN A 139 -1.37 13.70 -11.92
C GLN A 139 -2.49 12.69 -11.60
N PRO A 140 -3.11 12.77 -10.42
CA PRO A 140 -4.20 11.88 -10.04
C PRO A 140 -5.44 12.15 -10.91
N ALA A 141 -6.31 11.15 -11.04
CA ALA A 141 -7.58 11.33 -11.73
C ALA A 141 -8.46 12.36 -11.01
N PRO A 142 -9.27 13.18 -11.72
CA PRO A 142 -10.19 14.10 -11.08
C PRO A 142 -11.21 13.34 -10.23
N ARG A 143 -11.59 13.91 -9.07
CA ARG A 143 -12.78 13.44 -8.33
C ARG A 143 -14.00 13.62 -9.22
N THR A 144 -14.63 12.51 -9.61
CA THR A 144 -15.96 12.50 -10.24
C THR A 144 -17.04 12.52 -9.19
#